data_AF-A0A5I8I228-F1
#
_entry.id   AF-A0A5I8I228-F1
#
_cell.length_a   1.000
_cell.length_b   1.000
_cell.length_c   1.000
_cell.angle_alpha   90.00
_cell.angle_beta   90.00
_cell.angle_gamma   90.00
#
_symmetry.space_group_name_H-M   'P 1'
#
loop_
_entity.id
_entity.type
_entity.pdbx_description
1 polymer ?
#
loop_
_entity_poly.entity_id
_entity_poly.type
_entity_poly.pdbx_seq_one_letter_code
_entity_poly.pdbx_strand_id
1 'polypeptide(L)'
;KPLAQYTISLGIKNIRILKKIERNVENAWRAFEGCESEVKMQFLHTVVLMNWAYFCSKSDKDIPTLDFLESMESIYSIGKKDATEEEKKWKSILLSYNFTRVDELDRKIAKLVRNGYIDLTELSESIKIVNKQVLDNKKSNSFRSAWDLFHNSFDDNVEEVVSHFYKCFTDSVTQVSPNDLDSLVGVFRELGEDTKASEMITYYIQERRSEIELFDVDNFYLFRPIKDEEIIEKFKGVYLTDSPKRTLGEVLDVLSGQNGWNDDDIEVLSSATEDDYYHYFKSLHGNHLTSHVATCMKFGRISNANEQTRSVSVKAKEALMRISGESKLNELRIHKFNL
;
A
#
# COMPACT_ATOMS: atom_id res chain seq x y z
N LYS A 1 5.16 -36.90 -10.94
CA LYS A 1 5.17 -36.48 -12.37
C LYS A 1 5.46 -34.97 -12.52
N PRO A 2 4.75 -34.05 -11.84
CA PRO A 2 5.03 -32.61 -11.97
C PRO A 2 6.44 -32.19 -11.52
N LEU A 3 6.92 -32.72 -10.38
CA LEU A 3 8.25 -32.42 -9.87
C LEU A 3 9.37 -32.74 -10.86
N ALA A 4 9.25 -33.86 -11.59
CA ALA A 4 10.22 -34.24 -12.61
C ALA A 4 10.18 -33.30 -13.83
N GLN A 5 9.00 -32.85 -14.24
CA GLN A 5 8.86 -31.89 -15.33
C GLN A 5 9.56 -30.56 -15.00
N TYR A 6 9.35 -30.04 -13.79
CA TYR A 6 9.95 -28.80 -13.33
C TYR A 6 11.48 -28.87 -13.16
N THR A 7 12.00 -30.00 -12.66
CA THR A 7 13.45 -30.17 -12.54
C THR A 7 14.12 -30.36 -13.90
N ILE A 8 13.44 -31.02 -14.86
CA ILE A 8 13.93 -31.16 -16.23
C ILE A 8 13.92 -29.81 -16.96
N SER A 9 12.87 -28.99 -16.82
CA SER A 9 12.79 -27.69 -17.50
C SER A 9 13.89 -26.72 -17.05
N LEU A 10 14.32 -26.79 -15.78
CA LEU A 10 15.47 -26.02 -15.27
C LEU A 10 16.82 -26.72 -15.49
N GLY A 11 16.84 -27.88 -16.16
CA GLY A 11 18.07 -28.61 -16.47
C GLY A 11 18.80 -29.17 -15.24
N ILE A 12 18.11 -29.43 -14.13
CA ILE A 12 18.72 -29.90 -12.87
C ILE A 12 19.13 -31.37 -12.99
N LYS A 13 20.44 -31.60 -13.21
CA LYS A 13 21.00 -32.96 -13.34
C LYS A 13 21.71 -33.47 -12.08
N ASN A 14 21.99 -32.58 -11.11
CA ASN A 14 22.74 -32.95 -9.91
C ASN A 14 21.84 -33.69 -8.90
N ILE A 15 22.11 -34.97 -8.70
CA ILE A 15 21.34 -35.83 -7.79
C ILE A 15 21.27 -35.31 -6.35
N ARG A 16 22.31 -34.59 -5.87
CA ARG A 16 22.31 -34.00 -4.53
C ARG A 16 21.27 -32.88 -4.42
N ILE A 17 21.12 -32.08 -5.48
CA ILE A 17 20.11 -31.01 -5.53
C ILE A 17 18.71 -31.62 -5.62
N LEU A 18 18.54 -32.63 -6.47
CA LEU A 18 17.27 -33.36 -6.57
C LEU A 18 16.83 -33.95 -5.22
N LYS A 19 17.77 -34.51 -4.44
CA LYS A 19 17.49 -35.03 -3.10
C LYS A 19 17.12 -33.95 -2.08
N LYS A 20 17.69 -32.75 -2.19
CA LYS A 20 17.29 -31.61 -1.34
C LYS A 20 15.90 -31.09 -1.69
N ILE A 21 15.57 -31.03 -2.99
CA ILE A 21 14.22 -30.70 -3.45
C ILE A 21 13.21 -31.71 -2.88
N GLU A 22 13.48 -33.01 -3.05
CA GLU A 22 12.64 -34.09 -2.51
C GLU A 22 12.41 -33.94 -1.00
N ARG A 23 13.49 -33.73 -0.23
CA ARG A 23 13.40 -33.52 1.22
C ARG A 23 12.57 -32.29 1.61
N ASN A 24 12.75 -31.17 0.90
CA ASN A 24 11.97 -29.96 1.16
C ASN A 24 10.49 -30.15 0.82
N VAL A 25 10.18 -30.90 -0.24
CA VAL A 25 8.82 -31.32 -0.55
C VAL A 25 8.25 -32.16 0.58
N GLU A 26 8.95 -33.21 1.01
CA GLU A 26 8.50 -34.11 2.09
C GLU A 26 8.23 -33.36 3.42
N ASN A 27 9.11 -32.41 3.77
CA ASN A 27 8.99 -31.63 5.01
C ASN A 27 7.72 -30.79 5.08
N ALA A 28 7.24 -30.28 3.93
CA ALA A 28 6.12 -29.34 3.88
C ALA A 28 4.83 -29.94 3.30
N TRP A 29 4.90 -31.07 2.58
CA TRP A 29 3.79 -31.61 1.80
C TRP A 29 2.50 -31.84 2.62
N ARG A 30 2.65 -32.29 3.86
CA ARG A 30 1.51 -32.53 4.76
C ARG A 30 0.66 -31.28 5.00
N ALA A 31 1.27 -30.09 5.00
CA ALA A 31 0.54 -28.83 5.19
C ALA A 31 -0.40 -28.50 4.01
N PHE A 32 -0.17 -29.11 2.83
CA PHE A 32 -0.98 -28.95 1.63
C PHE A 32 -2.05 -30.04 1.49
N GLU A 33 -2.16 -30.97 2.43
CA GLU A 33 -3.25 -31.95 2.44
C GLU A 33 -4.61 -31.22 2.50
N GLY A 34 -5.56 -31.66 1.66
CA GLY A 34 -6.87 -31.00 1.54
C GLY A 34 -6.91 -29.69 0.73
N CYS A 35 -5.77 -29.17 0.24
CA CYS A 35 -5.76 -27.99 -0.63
C CYS A 35 -6.11 -28.33 -2.09
N GLU A 36 -6.53 -27.31 -2.83
CA GLU A 36 -6.78 -27.34 -4.27
C GLU A 36 -5.50 -27.73 -5.05
N SER A 37 -5.69 -28.36 -6.21
CA SER A 37 -4.57 -28.83 -7.04
C SER A 37 -3.62 -27.71 -7.44
N GLU A 38 -4.13 -26.52 -7.67
CA GLU A 38 -3.39 -25.34 -8.13
C GLU A 38 -2.39 -24.89 -7.07
N VAL A 39 -2.78 -24.89 -5.79
CA VAL A 39 -1.89 -24.55 -4.68
C VAL A 39 -0.77 -25.58 -4.54
N LYS A 40 -1.09 -26.87 -4.71
CA LYS A 40 -0.09 -27.96 -4.71
C LYS A 40 0.87 -27.82 -5.89
N MET A 41 0.38 -27.45 -7.07
CA MET A 41 1.21 -27.23 -8.25
C MET A 41 2.11 -26.00 -8.10
N GLN A 42 1.59 -24.90 -7.53
CA GLN A 42 2.40 -23.72 -7.17
C GLN A 42 3.52 -24.12 -6.22
N PHE A 43 3.22 -24.85 -5.14
CA PHE A 43 4.24 -25.31 -4.20
C PHE A 43 5.36 -26.10 -4.90
N LEU A 44 5.01 -27.10 -5.71
CA LEU A 44 5.98 -27.93 -6.41
C LEU A 44 6.80 -27.13 -7.43
N HIS A 45 6.19 -26.14 -8.08
CA HIS A 45 6.83 -25.28 -9.07
C HIS A 45 7.83 -24.33 -8.42
N THR A 46 7.39 -23.63 -7.36
CA THR A 46 8.21 -22.68 -6.60
C THR A 46 9.34 -23.38 -5.86
N VAL A 47 9.08 -24.51 -5.16
CA VAL A 47 10.13 -25.18 -4.37
C VAL A 47 11.27 -25.66 -5.26
N VAL A 48 10.99 -26.12 -6.49
CA VAL A 48 12.02 -26.51 -7.46
C VAL A 48 12.86 -25.31 -7.88
N LEU A 49 12.22 -24.20 -8.26
CA LEU A 49 12.89 -22.97 -8.69
C LEU A 49 13.78 -22.40 -7.58
N MET A 50 13.23 -22.28 -6.36
CA MET A 50 13.95 -21.69 -5.23
C MET A 50 15.14 -22.57 -4.79
N ASN A 51 15.01 -23.90 -4.84
CA ASN A 51 16.15 -24.80 -4.59
C ASN A 51 17.22 -24.67 -5.68
N TRP A 52 16.83 -24.58 -6.94
CA TRP A 52 17.74 -24.39 -8.06
C TRP A 52 18.51 -23.07 -7.91
N ALA A 53 17.81 -21.97 -7.69
CA ALA A 53 18.37 -20.64 -7.44
C ALA A 53 19.32 -20.65 -6.24
N TYR A 54 18.91 -21.22 -5.11
CA TYR A 54 19.72 -21.22 -3.89
C TYR A 54 21.00 -22.06 -4.01
N PHE A 55 20.93 -23.24 -4.63
CA PHE A 55 22.08 -24.14 -4.70
C PHE A 55 22.99 -23.92 -5.91
N CYS A 56 22.51 -23.29 -6.98
CA CYS A 56 23.26 -23.19 -8.23
C CYS A 56 23.75 -21.78 -8.57
N SER A 57 23.08 -20.70 -8.09
CA SER A 57 23.41 -19.32 -8.47
C SER A 57 24.83 -18.87 -8.07
N LYS A 58 25.40 -19.45 -7.02
CA LYS A 58 26.79 -19.16 -6.61
C LYS A 58 27.83 -19.65 -7.61
N SER A 59 27.51 -20.70 -8.36
CA SER A 59 28.40 -21.33 -9.34
C SER A 59 28.10 -20.93 -10.78
N ASP A 60 26.96 -20.30 -11.03
CA ASP A 60 26.49 -19.91 -12.36
C ASP A 60 25.70 -18.60 -12.27
N LYS A 61 26.26 -17.53 -12.85
CA LYS A 61 25.67 -16.19 -12.82
C LYS A 61 24.43 -16.06 -13.71
N ASP A 62 24.23 -16.98 -14.66
CA ASP A 62 23.03 -16.97 -15.50
C ASP A 62 21.81 -17.52 -14.73
N ILE A 63 22.00 -18.04 -13.50
CA ILE A 63 20.93 -18.50 -12.62
C ILE A 63 20.54 -17.39 -11.64
N PRO A 64 19.24 -17.03 -11.52
CA PRO A 64 18.78 -16.03 -10.56
C PRO A 64 19.12 -16.42 -9.13
N THR A 65 19.47 -15.43 -8.32
CA THR A 65 19.69 -15.64 -6.88
C THR A 65 18.36 -15.83 -6.16
N LEU A 66 18.38 -16.54 -5.02
CA LEU A 66 17.18 -16.68 -4.20
C LEU A 66 16.67 -15.32 -3.72
N ASP A 67 17.59 -14.43 -3.34
CA ASP A 67 17.24 -13.09 -2.83
C ASP A 67 16.59 -12.21 -3.92
N PHE A 68 16.99 -12.36 -5.20
CA PHE A 68 16.32 -11.70 -6.32
C PHE A 68 14.89 -12.22 -6.52
N LEU A 69 14.67 -13.53 -6.39
CA LEU A 69 13.34 -14.09 -6.50
C LEU A 69 12.42 -13.65 -5.36
N GLU A 70 12.93 -13.50 -4.14
CA GLU A 70 12.14 -13.02 -2.99
C GLU A 70 11.78 -11.53 -3.05
N SER A 71 12.64 -10.70 -3.66
CA SER A 71 12.40 -9.27 -3.81
C SER A 71 11.43 -8.92 -4.94
N MET A 72 11.21 -9.84 -5.87
CA MET A 72 10.27 -9.66 -6.97
C MET A 72 8.82 -9.69 -6.46
N GLU A 73 7.96 -8.80 -6.96
CA GLU A 73 6.50 -8.94 -6.87
C GLU A 73 5.90 -9.48 -8.17
N SER A 74 6.45 -9.02 -9.31
CA SER A 74 6.01 -9.39 -10.64
C SER A 74 7.18 -9.39 -11.63
N ILE A 75 7.17 -10.34 -12.56
CA ILE A 75 8.14 -10.43 -13.65
C ILE A 75 8.06 -9.21 -14.58
N TYR A 76 6.89 -8.56 -14.62
CA TYR A 76 6.63 -7.39 -15.47
C TYR A 76 7.18 -6.09 -14.87
N SER A 77 7.50 -6.05 -13.57
CA SER A 77 8.20 -4.91 -12.96
C SER A 77 9.71 -4.96 -13.20
N ILE A 78 10.27 -6.12 -13.58
CA ILE A 78 11.69 -6.26 -13.94
C ILE A 78 11.94 -5.58 -15.30
N GLY A 79 12.83 -4.59 -15.33
CA GLY A 79 13.22 -3.85 -16.53
C GLY A 79 12.72 -2.41 -16.64
N LYS A 80 12.00 -1.88 -15.63
CA LYS A 80 11.56 -0.48 -15.62
C LYS A 80 12.70 0.43 -15.11
N LYS A 81 13.63 0.75 -16.01
CA LYS A 81 14.88 1.54 -15.82
C LYS A 81 15.87 0.86 -14.85
N ASP A 82 17.12 0.74 -15.28
CA ASP A 82 18.27 0.21 -14.50
C ASP A 82 18.43 -1.32 -14.33
N ALA A 83 17.69 -2.16 -15.07
CA ALA A 83 17.91 -3.61 -15.01
C ALA A 83 19.25 -4.05 -15.65
N THR A 84 20.00 -4.90 -14.94
CA THR A 84 21.28 -5.42 -15.44
C THR A 84 21.08 -6.42 -16.58
N GLU A 85 22.15 -6.70 -17.34
CA GLU A 85 22.11 -7.75 -18.37
C GLU A 85 21.83 -9.14 -17.79
N GLU A 86 22.25 -9.41 -16.55
CA GLU A 86 21.91 -10.65 -15.84
C GLU A 86 20.42 -10.71 -15.51
N GLU A 87 19.83 -9.63 -15.00
CA GLU A 87 18.40 -9.58 -14.68
C GLU A 87 17.51 -9.74 -15.91
N LYS A 88 17.92 -9.20 -17.06
CA LYS A 88 17.23 -9.42 -18.34
C LYS A 88 17.24 -10.90 -18.75
N LYS A 89 18.38 -11.59 -18.59
CA LYS A 89 18.46 -13.04 -18.83
C LYS A 89 17.60 -13.82 -17.85
N TRP A 90 17.67 -13.49 -16.56
CA TRP A 90 16.83 -14.11 -15.53
C TRP A 90 15.35 -13.93 -15.84
N LYS A 91 14.95 -12.73 -16.29
CA LYS A 91 13.58 -12.48 -16.74
C LYS A 91 13.15 -13.46 -17.85
N SER A 92 14.00 -13.68 -18.86
CA SER A 92 13.73 -14.65 -19.93
C SER A 92 13.59 -16.08 -19.40
N ILE A 93 14.45 -16.49 -18.45
CA ILE A 93 14.40 -17.82 -17.84
C ILE A 93 13.09 -17.99 -17.07
N LEU A 94 12.74 -17.03 -16.23
CA LEU A 94 11.52 -17.07 -15.41
C LEU A 94 10.26 -17.08 -16.25
N LEU A 95 10.21 -16.29 -17.34
CA LEU A 95 9.12 -16.34 -18.32
C LEU A 95 9.02 -17.73 -18.98
N SER A 96 10.14 -18.33 -19.42
CA SER A 96 10.14 -19.67 -20.02
C SER A 96 9.72 -20.77 -19.03
N TYR A 97 9.98 -20.56 -17.74
CA TYR A 97 9.59 -21.45 -16.66
C TYR A 97 8.16 -21.16 -16.15
N ASN A 98 7.46 -20.16 -16.72
CA ASN A 98 6.14 -19.70 -16.32
C ASN A 98 6.05 -19.24 -14.84
N PHE A 99 7.11 -18.59 -14.35
CA PHE A 99 7.16 -18.01 -13.01
C PHE A 99 7.09 -16.49 -13.11
N THR A 100 5.88 -15.96 -12.94
CA THR A 100 5.59 -14.56 -13.26
C THR A 100 5.39 -13.66 -12.05
N ARG A 101 5.17 -14.23 -10.85
CA ARG A 101 4.85 -13.48 -9.62
C ARG A 101 5.34 -14.24 -8.39
N VAL A 102 5.47 -13.54 -7.28
CA VAL A 102 5.88 -14.10 -5.97
C VAL A 102 4.92 -13.58 -4.92
N ASP A 103 4.26 -14.50 -4.22
CA ASP A 103 3.36 -14.20 -3.12
C ASP A 103 3.95 -14.56 -1.74
N GLU A 104 3.16 -14.40 -0.68
CA GLU A 104 3.59 -14.74 0.68
C GLU A 104 3.91 -16.23 0.86
N LEU A 105 3.18 -17.14 0.19
CA LEU A 105 3.46 -18.57 0.23
C LEU A 105 4.82 -18.85 -0.40
N ASP A 106 5.13 -18.22 -1.53
CA ASP A 106 6.42 -18.35 -2.21
C ASP A 106 7.58 -17.86 -1.31
N ARG A 107 7.38 -16.76 -0.56
CA ARG A 107 8.37 -16.28 0.43
C ARG A 107 8.53 -17.25 1.60
N LYS A 108 7.47 -17.89 2.07
CA LYS A 108 7.60 -18.97 3.07
C LYS A 108 8.37 -20.17 2.51
N ILE A 109 8.14 -20.54 1.25
CA ILE A 109 8.88 -21.60 0.57
C ILE A 109 10.37 -21.23 0.46
N ALA A 110 10.70 -19.99 0.15
CA ALA A 110 12.10 -19.53 0.13
C ALA A 110 12.77 -19.67 1.51
N LYS A 111 12.07 -19.34 2.61
CA LYS A 111 12.55 -19.61 3.98
C LYS A 111 12.80 -21.10 4.22
N LEU A 112 11.90 -21.98 3.80
CA LEU A 112 12.07 -23.43 3.88
C LEU A 112 13.35 -23.88 3.15
N VAL A 113 13.60 -23.37 1.94
CA VAL A 113 14.80 -23.71 1.16
C VAL A 113 16.07 -23.23 1.86
N ARG A 114 16.07 -22.00 2.38
CA ARG A 114 17.20 -21.37 3.06
C ARG A 114 17.56 -22.09 4.36
N ASN A 115 16.56 -22.45 5.16
CA ASN A 115 16.76 -22.99 6.51
C ASN A 115 16.76 -24.53 6.55
N GLY A 116 16.17 -25.19 5.54
CA GLY A 116 15.96 -26.63 5.51
C GLY A 116 14.83 -27.13 6.42
N TYR A 117 14.13 -26.22 7.10
CA TYR A 117 12.95 -26.46 7.93
C TYR A 117 12.03 -25.24 7.90
N ILE A 118 10.78 -25.42 8.32
CA ILE A 118 9.77 -24.35 8.37
C ILE A 118 8.81 -24.56 9.54
N ASP A 119 8.31 -23.46 10.11
CA ASP A 119 7.18 -23.51 11.03
C ASP A 119 5.91 -23.88 10.25
N LEU A 120 5.39 -25.07 10.51
CA LEU A 120 4.19 -25.57 9.84
C LEU A 120 2.95 -24.72 10.15
N THR A 121 2.93 -24.00 11.26
CA THR A 121 1.85 -23.08 11.63
C THR A 121 1.83 -21.87 10.70
N GLU A 122 2.96 -21.16 10.58
CA GLU A 122 3.14 -19.99 9.70
C GLU A 122 2.90 -20.38 8.23
N LEU A 123 3.39 -21.55 7.83
CA LEU A 123 3.15 -22.09 6.49
C LEU A 123 1.66 -22.38 6.26
N SER A 124 0.97 -23.02 7.21
CA SER A 124 -0.45 -23.37 7.08
C SER A 124 -1.35 -22.15 6.96
N GLU A 125 -1.03 -21.04 7.64
CA GLU A 125 -1.75 -19.77 7.48
C GLU A 125 -1.63 -19.22 6.06
N SER A 126 -0.40 -19.20 5.52
CA SER A 126 -0.15 -18.74 4.15
C SER A 126 -0.86 -19.63 3.11
N ILE A 127 -0.82 -20.95 3.32
CA ILE A 127 -1.53 -21.93 2.48
C ILE A 127 -3.04 -21.68 2.50
N LYS A 128 -3.64 -21.44 3.67
CA LYS A 128 -5.09 -21.17 3.79
C LYS A 128 -5.49 -19.93 3.01
N ILE A 129 -4.69 -18.87 3.05
CA ILE A 129 -4.95 -17.63 2.32
C ILE A 129 -4.93 -17.90 0.81
N VAL A 130 -3.86 -18.51 0.29
CA VAL A 130 -3.73 -18.80 -1.16
C VAL A 130 -4.78 -19.80 -1.62
N ASN A 131 -5.10 -20.82 -0.83
CA ASN A 131 -6.13 -21.80 -1.16
C ASN A 131 -7.53 -21.18 -1.19
N LYS A 132 -7.82 -20.27 -0.25
CA LYS A 132 -9.06 -19.49 -0.30
C LYS A 132 -9.10 -18.62 -1.56
N GLN A 133 -8.02 -17.94 -1.93
CA GLN A 133 -7.94 -17.17 -3.17
C GLN A 133 -8.18 -18.04 -4.41
N VAL A 134 -7.62 -19.26 -4.48
CA VAL A 134 -7.89 -20.20 -5.58
C VAL A 134 -9.37 -20.59 -5.62
N LEU A 135 -9.97 -20.92 -4.46
CA LEU A 135 -11.39 -21.27 -4.37
C LEU A 135 -12.31 -20.10 -4.77
N ASP A 136 -11.95 -18.89 -4.35
CA ASP A 136 -12.66 -17.67 -4.71
C ASP A 136 -12.49 -17.38 -6.21
N ASN A 137 -11.28 -17.52 -6.78
CA ASN A 137 -11.02 -17.41 -8.22
C ASN A 137 -11.78 -18.45 -9.07
N LYS A 138 -12.11 -19.63 -8.51
CA LYS A 138 -12.96 -20.62 -9.19
C LYS A 138 -14.44 -20.25 -9.17
N LYS A 139 -14.85 -19.46 -8.19
CA LYS A 139 -16.24 -19.01 -7.99
C LYS A 139 -16.51 -17.62 -8.59
N SER A 140 -15.46 -16.83 -8.77
CA SER A 140 -15.48 -15.45 -9.23
C SER A 140 -14.69 -15.35 -10.53
N ASN A 141 -15.22 -14.67 -11.54
CA ASN A 141 -14.41 -14.17 -12.67
C ASN A 141 -13.41 -13.15 -12.10
N SER A 142 -12.28 -13.62 -11.59
CA SER A 142 -11.40 -12.78 -10.80
C SER A 142 -10.47 -11.95 -11.67
N PHE A 143 -9.96 -10.85 -11.10
CA PHE A 143 -8.91 -10.02 -11.67
C PHE A 143 -7.75 -10.81 -12.28
N ARG A 144 -7.40 -11.97 -11.72
CA ARG A 144 -6.36 -12.85 -12.26
C ARG A 144 -6.68 -13.31 -13.68
N SER A 145 -7.92 -13.72 -13.94
CA SER A 145 -8.37 -14.12 -15.27
C SER A 145 -8.36 -12.97 -16.28
N ALA A 146 -8.66 -11.74 -15.85
CA ALA A 146 -8.57 -10.55 -16.70
C ALA A 146 -7.12 -10.23 -17.07
N TRP A 147 -6.18 -10.33 -16.12
CA TRP A 147 -4.75 -10.18 -16.39
C TRP A 147 -4.19 -11.30 -17.27
N ASP A 148 -4.67 -12.53 -17.10
CA ASP A 148 -4.30 -13.65 -17.98
C ASP A 148 -4.79 -13.40 -19.42
N LEU A 149 -6.00 -12.88 -19.61
CA LEU A 149 -6.53 -12.51 -20.93
C LEU A 149 -5.68 -11.41 -21.59
N PHE A 150 -5.27 -10.41 -20.81
CA PHE A 150 -4.42 -9.30 -21.29
C PHE A 150 -3.00 -9.75 -21.66
N HIS A 151 -2.39 -10.67 -20.91
CA HIS A 151 -0.99 -11.05 -21.09
C HIS A 151 -0.74 -12.29 -21.94
N ASN A 152 -1.73 -13.19 -22.08
CA ASN A 152 -1.54 -14.48 -22.74
C ASN A 152 -2.10 -14.53 -24.16
N SER A 153 -2.42 -13.39 -24.76
CA SER A 153 -2.86 -13.29 -26.16
C SER A 153 -2.13 -12.17 -26.91
N PHE A 154 -1.92 -12.39 -28.21
CA PHE A 154 -1.52 -11.36 -29.17
C PHE A 154 -2.67 -10.98 -30.12
N ASP A 155 -3.87 -11.52 -29.87
CA ASP A 155 -5.05 -11.21 -30.66
C ASP A 155 -5.47 -9.75 -30.43
N ASP A 156 -6.04 -9.12 -31.46
CA ASP A 156 -6.60 -7.76 -31.36
C ASP A 156 -8.01 -7.82 -30.75
N ASN A 157 -8.07 -8.16 -29.46
CA ASN A 157 -9.31 -8.35 -28.70
C ASN A 157 -9.51 -7.30 -27.60
N VAL A 158 -9.17 -6.03 -27.89
CA VAL A 158 -9.25 -4.90 -26.94
C VAL A 158 -10.63 -4.82 -26.27
N GLU A 159 -11.72 -4.95 -27.01
CA GLU A 159 -13.08 -4.89 -26.44
C GLU A 159 -13.35 -6.01 -25.43
N GLU A 160 -12.85 -7.22 -25.69
CA GLU A 160 -12.99 -8.37 -24.79
C GLU A 160 -12.17 -8.14 -23.50
N VAL A 161 -10.91 -7.72 -23.64
CA VAL A 161 -10.03 -7.39 -22.52
C VAL A 161 -10.63 -6.30 -21.64
N VAL A 162 -11.06 -5.19 -22.25
CA VAL A 162 -11.62 -4.03 -21.56
C VAL A 162 -12.92 -4.39 -20.86
N SER A 163 -13.83 -5.09 -21.54
CA SER A 163 -15.10 -5.52 -20.93
C SER A 163 -14.89 -6.48 -19.77
N HIS A 164 -13.93 -7.40 -19.89
CA HIS A 164 -13.62 -8.36 -18.82
C HIS A 164 -12.97 -7.68 -17.62
N PHE A 165 -12.00 -6.79 -17.83
CA PHE A 165 -11.41 -6.00 -16.75
C PHE A 165 -12.44 -5.14 -16.03
N TYR A 166 -13.29 -4.43 -16.79
CA TYR A 166 -14.31 -3.56 -16.21
C TYR A 166 -15.28 -4.36 -15.35
N LYS A 167 -15.74 -5.52 -15.84
CA LYS A 167 -16.62 -6.41 -15.08
C LYS A 167 -15.96 -6.95 -13.81
N CYS A 168 -14.71 -7.43 -13.90
CA CYS A 168 -13.97 -7.88 -12.73
C CYS A 168 -13.82 -6.76 -11.69
N PHE A 169 -13.51 -5.55 -12.15
CA PHE A 169 -13.41 -4.37 -11.32
C PHE A 169 -14.72 -4.06 -10.60
N THR A 170 -15.85 -4.02 -11.31
CA THR A 170 -17.15 -3.73 -10.70
C THR A 170 -17.57 -4.82 -9.71
N ASP A 171 -17.34 -6.10 -10.03
CA ASP A 171 -17.74 -7.23 -9.20
C ASP A 171 -16.94 -7.31 -7.88
N SER A 172 -15.72 -6.76 -7.83
CA SER A 172 -14.84 -6.86 -6.67
C SER A 172 -14.28 -5.52 -6.19
N VAL A 173 -14.97 -4.39 -6.46
CA VAL A 173 -14.48 -3.03 -6.20
C VAL A 173 -14.02 -2.82 -4.75
N THR A 174 -14.72 -3.42 -3.78
CA THR A 174 -14.40 -3.35 -2.33
C THR A 174 -13.06 -4.01 -1.96
N GLN A 175 -12.50 -4.84 -2.84
CA GLN A 175 -11.22 -5.53 -2.65
C GLN A 175 -10.07 -4.90 -3.44
N VAL A 176 -10.36 -3.96 -4.35
CA VAL A 176 -9.37 -3.32 -5.23
C VAL A 176 -8.62 -2.25 -4.43
N SER A 177 -7.29 -2.32 -4.31
CA SER A 177 -6.53 -1.25 -3.63
C SER A 177 -6.41 0.00 -4.52
N PRO A 178 -6.09 1.19 -3.97
CA PRO A 178 -5.79 2.38 -4.78
C PRO A 178 -4.69 2.16 -5.84
N ASN A 179 -3.69 1.34 -5.54
CA ASN A 179 -2.63 0.97 -6.47
C ASN A 179 -3.12 0.05 -7.60
N ASP A 180 -4.08 -0.83 -7.31
CA ASP A 180 -4.70 -1.67 -8.33
C ASP A 180 -5.59 -0.83 -9.25
N LEU A 181 -6.32 0.15 -8.69
CA LEU A 181 -7.08 1.13 -9.47
C LEU A 181 -6.16 1.93 -10.40
N ASP A 182 -5.08 2.52 -9.88
CA ASP A 182 -4.09 3.29 -10.67
C ASP A 182 -3.51 2.45 -11.82
N SER A 183 -3.14 1.20 -11.53
CA SER A 183 -2.60 0.29 -12.54
C SER A 183 -3.63 0.01 -13.64
N LEU A 184 -4.90 -0.22 -13.25
CA LEU A 184 -5.97 -0.57 -14.17
C LEU A 184 -6.41 0.63 -15.04
N VAL A 185 -6.55 1.80 -14.43
CA VAL A 185 -6.80 3.07 -15.12
C VAL A 185 -5.69 3.35 -16.13
N GLY A 186 -4.43 3.13 -15.74
CA GLY A 186 -3.28 3.24 -16.65
C GLY A 186 -3.42 2.35 -17.89
N VAL A 187 -3.81 1.08 -17.72
CA VAL A 187 -4.05 0.18 -18.87
C VAL A 187 -5.19 0.70 -19.76
N PHE A 188 -6.30 1.16 -19.18
CA PHE A 188 -7.43 1.65 -19.98
C PHE A 188 -7.05 2.90 -20.77
N ARG A 189 -6.30 3.84 -20.18
CA ARG A 189 -5.79 5.01 -20.91
C ARG A 189 -4.80 4.63 -22.00
N GLU A 190 -3.89 3.69 -21.75
CA GLU A 190 -2.95 3.18 -22.78
C GLU A 190 -3.67 2.51 -23.96
N LEU A 191 -4.85 1.92 -23.73
CA LEU A 191 -5.72 1.36 -24.75
C LEU A 191 -6.67 2.38 -25.41
N GLY A 192 -6.64 3.66 -25.01
CA GLY A 192 -7.50 4.71 -25.53
C GLY A 192 -8.94 4.72 -24.97
N GLU A 193 -9.19 4.00 -23.88
CA GLU A 193 -10.48 3.87 -23.20
C GLU A 193 -10.63 4.89 -22.05
N ASP A 194 -10.27 6.16 -22.32
CA ASP A 194 -10.26 7.23 -21.31
C ASP A 194 -11.61 7.43 -20.61
N THR A 195 -12.72 7.31 -21.35
CA THR A 195 -14.06 7.47 -20.78
C THR A 195 -14.35 6.39 -19.73
N LYS A 196 -14.06 5.12 -20.03
CA LYS A 196 -14.24 4.03 -19.07
C LYS A 196 -13.27 4.17 -17.90
N ALA A 197 -12.04 4.62 -18.14
CA ALA A 197 -11.08 4.89 -17.06
C ALA A 197 -11.65 5.90 -16.05
N SER A 198 -12.17 7.04 -16.53
CA SER A 198 -12.79 8.05 -15.66
C SER A 198 -14.07 7.56 -14.95
N GLU A 199 -14.86 6.70 -15.61
CA GLU A 199 -16.00 6.03 -14.99
C GLU A 199 -15.58 5.12 -13.83
N MET A 200 -14.50 4.36 -13.99
CA MET A 200 -13.98 3.45 -12.96
C MET A 200 -13.52 4.21 -11.72
N ILE A 201 -12.83 5.34 -11.89
CA ILE A 201 -12.42 6.20 -10.77
C ILE A 201 -13.66 6.70 -10.02
N THR A 202 -14.68 7.12 -10.76
CA THR A 202 -15.93 7.63 -10.19
C THR A 202 -16.69 6.53 -9.43
N TYR A 203 -16.80 5.34 -10.01
CA TYR A 203 -17.43 4.18 -9.38
C TYR A 203 -16.69 3.74 -8.11
N TYR A 204 -15.35 3.71 -8.15
CA TYR A 204 -14.53 3.38 -6.99
C TYR A 204 -14.81 4.31 -5.81
N ILE A 205 -14.81 5.63 -6.06
CA ILE A 205 -15.09 6.64 -5.04
C ILE A 205 -16.51 6.46 -4.49
N GLN A 206 -17.50 6.23 -5.35
CA GLN A 206 -18.89 6.06 -4.92
C GLN A 206 -19.07 4.85 -3.99
N GLU A 207 -18.53 3.69 -4.37
CA GLU A 207 -18.71 2.44 -3.62
C GLU A 207 -17.87 2.40 -2.34
N ARG A 208 -16.74 3.11 -2.29
CA ARG A 208 -15.81 3.06 -1.16
C ARG A 208 -15.72 4.38 -0.37
N ARG A 209 -16.66 5.31 -0.59
CA ARG A 209 -16.64 6.64 0.03
C ARG A 209 -16.54 6.62 1.55
N SER A 210 -17.11 5.60 2.20
CA SER A 210 -17.06 5.44 3.66
C SER A 210 -15.67 5.11 4.22
N GLU A 211 -14.75 4.63 3.38
CA GLU A 211 -13.39 4.25 3.76
C GLU A 211 -12.43 5.43 3.52
N ILE A 212 -12.65 6.53 4.25
CA ILE A 212 -12.05 7.84 3.95
C ILE A 212 -10.52 7.84 3.84
N GLU A 213 -9.86 7.02 4.66
CA GLU A 213 -8.39 6.85 4.68
C GLU A 213 -7.82 6.34 3.35
N LEU A 214 -8.63 5.68 2.50
CA LEU A 214 -8.18 5.23 1.18
C LEU A 214 -7.94 6.39 0.21
N PHE A 215 -8.49 7.57 0.51
CA PHE A 215 -8.38 8.76 -0.32
C PHE A 215 -7.28 9.72 0.17
N ASP A 216 -6.57 9.38 1.25
CA ASP A 216 -5.42 10.14 1.75
C ASP A 216 -4.19 9.91 0.84
N VAL A 217 -4.06 10.72 -0.20
CA VAL A 217 -2.96 10.61 -1.18
C VAL A 217 -1.58 10.77 -0.51
N ASP A 218 -1.49 11.53 0.57
CA ASP A 218 -0.23 11.86 1.23
C ASP A 218 0.35 10.64 1.98
N ASN A 219 -0.51 9.73 2.44
CA ASN A 219 -0.12 8.46 3.06
C ASN A 219 0.51 7.46 2.05
N PHE A 220 0.13 7.52 0.77
CA PHE A 220 0.64 6.58 -0.25
C PHE A 220 2.04 6.91 -0.79
N TYR A 221 2.54 8.14 -0.60
CA TYR A 221 3.85 8.57 -1.11
C TYR A 221 5.03 7.77 -0.54
N LEU A 222 4.86 7.10 0.60
CA LEU A 222 5.95 6.40 1.29
C LEU A 222 6.26 5.01 0.71
N PHE A 223 5.35 4.38 -0.02
CA PHE A 223 5.51 2.98 -0.45
C PHE A 223 5.31 2.75 -1.96
N ARG A 224 4.31 3.40 -2.59
CA ARG A 224 4.08 3.29 -4.04
C ARG A 224 3.17 4.46 -4.50
N PRO A 225 3.72 5.50 -5.17
CA PRO A 225 2.92 6.66 -5.53
C PRO A 225 1.94 6.33 -6.67
N ILE A 226 0.69 6.77 -6.49
CA ILE A 226 -0.33 6.83 -7.54
C ILE A 226 0.16 7.78 -8.64
N LYS A 227 -0.10 7.43 -9.91
CA LYS A 227 0.42 8.16 -11.07
C LYS A 227 -0.65 8.92 -11.83
N ASP A 228 -1.87 8.38 -11.89
CA ASP A 228 -2.95 9.01 -12.64
C ASP A 228 -3.38 10.32 -11.98
N GLU A 229 -3.33 11.41 -12.74
CA GLU A 229 -3.61 12.76 -12.24
C GLU A 229 -5.07 12.92 -11.80
N GLU A 230 -6.02 12.26 -12.50
CA GLU A 230 -7.45 12.32 -12.18
C GLU A 230 -7.74 11.58 -10.86
N ILE A 231 -7.07 10.44 -10.61
CA ILE A 231 -7.16 9.75 -9.32
C ILE A 231 -6.66 10.68 -8.20
N ILE A 232 -5.47 11.27 -8.36
CA ILE A 232 -4.87 12.15 -7.35
C ILE A 232 -5.80 13.33 -7.03
N GLU A 233 -6.30 14.01 -8.05
CA GLU A 233 -7.20 15.16 -7.90
C GLU A 233 -8.49 14.76 -7.18
N LYS A 234 -9.17 13.71 -7.65
CA LYS A 234 -10.45 13.28 -7.07
C LYS A 234 -10.30 12.74 -5.65
N PHE A 235 -9.23 11.98 -5.37
CA PHE A 235 -8.99 11.45 -4.03
C PHE A 235 -8.72 12.58 -3.03
N LYS A 236 -7.86 13.54 -3.38
CA LYS A 236 -7.64 14.75 -2.57
C LYS A 236 -8.95 15.51 -2.33
N GLY A 237 -9.78 15.68 -3.36
CA GLY A 237 -11.08 16.34 -3.23
C GLY A 237 -12.02 15.63 -2.26
N VAL A 238 -12.12 14.31 -2.34
CA VAL A 238 -12.94 13.48 -1.42
C VAL A 238 -12.39 13.57 0.00
N TYR A 239 -11.08 13.39 0.18
CA TYR A 239 -10.45 13.43 1.49
C TYR A 239 -10.62 14.79 2.17
N LEU A 240 -10.40 15.89 1.46
CA LEU A 240 -10.61 17.25 1.99
C LEU A 240 -12.08 17.53 2.38
N THR A 241 -13.03 16.93 1.66
CA THR A 241 -14.46 17.16 1.89
C THR A 241 -15.02 16.29 3.02
N ASP A 242 -14.63 15.02 3.05
CA ASP A 242 -15.29 13.99 3.85
C ASP A 242 -14.44 13.52 5.05
N SER A 243 -13.14 13.87 5.10
CA SER A 243 -12.31 13.56 6.27
C SER A 243 -12.84 14.32 7.49
N PRO A 244 -12.92 13.65 8.67
CA PRO A 244 -13.24 14.34 9.92
C PRO A 244 -12.23 15.47 10.11
N LYS A 245 -12.67 16.72 10.03
CA LYS A 245 -11.79 17.84 10.34
C LYS A 245 -11.31 17.65 11.77
N ARG A 246 -9.99 17.50 11.93
CA ARG A 246 -9.34 17.45 13.25
C ARG A 246 -9.84 18.64 14.06
N THR A 247 -10.13 18.39 15.32
CA THR A 247 -10.50 19.44 16.25
C THR A 247 -9.30 20.37 16.48
N LEU A 248 -9.59 21.59 16.91
CA LEU A 248 -8.59 22.54 17.37
C LEU A 248 -7.66 21.94 18.43
N GLY A 249 -8.17 21.04 19.27
CA GLY A 249 -7.37 20.34 20.27
C GLY A 249 -6.39 19.34 19.68
N GLU A 250 -6.86 18.47 18.79
CA GLU A 250 -6.03 17.46 18.14
C GLU A 250 -4.90 18.08 17.31
N VAL A 251 -5.18 19.19 16.60
CA VAL A 251 -4.15 19.93 15.87
C VAL A 251 -3.12 20.54 16.82
N LEU A 252 -3.56 21.16 17.93
CA LEU A 252 -2.64 21.77 18.89
C LEU A 252 -1.79 20.76 19.66
N ASP A 253 -2.32 19.56 19.92
CA ASP A 253 -1.54 18.46 20.52
C ASP A 253 -0.37 18.07 19.60
N VAL A 254 -0.63 17.85 18.31
CA VAL A 254 0.39 17.48 17.32
C VAL A 254 1.43 18.59 17.14
N LEU A 255 0.98 19.84 17.01
CA LEU A 255 1.87 20.99 16.78
C LEU A 255 2.68 21.38 18.02
N SER A 256 2.21 21.04 19.22
CA SER A 256 2.90 21.38 20.45
C SER A 256 4.28 20.70 20.51
N GLY A 257 5.35 21.52 20.54
CA GLY A 257 6.72 21.02 20.56
C GLY A 257 7.35 20.78 19.18
N GLN A 258 6.60 20.96 18.08
CA GLN A 258 7.14 20.90 16.72
C GLN A 258 7.46 22.30 16.16
N ASN A 259 8.27 22.34 15.09
CA ASN A 259 8.67 23.55 14.36
C ASN A 259 8.23 23.47 12.89
N GLY A 260 6.96 23.13 12.65
CA GLY A 260 6.33 23.09 11.33
C GLY A 260 4.84 22.81 11.45
N TRP A 261 4.09 23.18 10.42
CA TRP A 261 2.65 22.91 10.24
C TRP A 261 2.39 22.78 8.74
N ASN A 262 1.33 22.05 8.37
CA ASN A 262 0.84 22.01 6.99
C ASN A 262 -0.33 23.00 6.81
N ASP A 263 -0.82 23.13 5.57
CA ASP A 263 -1.91 24.04 5.26
C ASP A 263 -3.24 23.62 5.92
N ASP A 264 -3.46 22.31 6.09
CA ASP A 264 -4.65 21.76 6.77
C ASP A 264 -4.69 22.12 8.26
N ASP A 265 -3.54 22.10 8.95
CA ASP A 265 -3.39 22.53 10.34
C ASP A 265 -3.82 24.01 10.47
N ILE A 266 -3.37 24.85 9.53
CA ILE A 266 -3.72 26.27 9.49
C ILE A 266 -5.21 26.43 9.18
N GLU A 267 -5.79 25.64 8.28
CA GLU A 267 -7.21 25.71 7.97
C GLU A 267 -8.06 25.42 9.22
N VAL A 268 -7.76 24.34 9.94
CA VAL A 268 -8.48 23.99 11.18
C VAL A 268 -8.38 25.13 12.20
N LEU A 269 -7.17 25.59 12.51
CA LEU A 269 -6.97 26.63 13.53
C LEU A 269 -7.58 27.98 13.11
N SER A 270 -7.46 28.37 11.85
CA SER A 270 -7.99 29.63 11.35
C SER A 270 -9.51 29.61 11.19
N SER A 271 -10.12 28.45 10.97
CA SER A 271 -11.58 28.30 10.89
C SER A 271 -12.28 28.39 12.24
N ALA A 272 -11.59 28.02 13.32
CA ALA A 272 -12.11 28.15 14.68
C ALA A 272 -12.44 29.61 15.03
N THR A 273 -13.53 29.81 15.78
CA THR A 273 -14.00 31.10 16.25
C THR A 273 -13.28 31.50 17.55
N GLU A 274 -13.40 32.78 17.95
CA GLU A 274 -12.93 33.23 19.26
C GLU A 274 -13.60 32.44 20.41
N ASP A 275 -14.90 32.14 20.28
CA ASP A 275 -15.64 31.34 21.26
C ASP A 275 -15.08 29.91 21.37
N ASP A 276 -14.70 29.29 20.25
CA ASP A 276 -14.07 27.96 20.26
C ASP A 276 -12.74 27.98 21.02
N TYR A 277 -11.88 28.97 20.75
CA TYR A 277 -10.63 29.17 21.50
C TYR A 277 -10.89 29.41 22.99
N TYR A 278 -11.89 30.24 23.32
CA TYR A 278 -12.27 30.54 24.69
C TYR A 278 -12.70 29.28 25.45
N HIS A 279 -13.63 28.50 24.89
CA HIS A 279 -14.13 27.27 25.51
C HIS A 279 -13.03 26.21 25.60
N TYR A 280 -12.21 26.07 24.56
CA TYR A 280 -11.10 25.16 24.54
C TYR A 280 -10.07 25.50 25.63
N PHE A 281 -9.56 26.74 25.70
CA PHE A 281 -8.59 27.12 26.73
C PHE A 281 -9.14 26.98 28.15
N LYS A 282 -10.44 27.21 28.37
CA LYS A 282 -11.10 26.99 29.67
C LYS A 282 -11.21 25.52 30.05
N SER A 283 -11.29 24.61 29.06
CA SER A 283 -11.31 23.17 29.27
C SER A 283 -9.93 22.57 29.59
N LEU A 284 -8.84 23.27 29.22
CA LEU A 284 -7.48 22.77 29.43
C LEU A 284 -7.04 22.89 30.90
N HIS A 285 -6.34 21.86 31.36
CA HIS A 285 -5.74 21.80 32.69
C HIS A 285 -4.28 21.31 32.60
N GLY A 286 -3.43 21.75 33.52
CA GLY A 286 -2.03 21.32 33.59
C GLY A 286 -1.15 21.86 32.45
N ASN A 287 -0.20 21.05 32.00
CA ASN A 287 0.87 21.48 31.09
C ASN A 287 0.36 21.82 29.67
N HIS A 288 -0.69 21.13 29.20
CA HIS A 288 -1.31 21.36 27.89
C HIS A 288 -1.80 22.80 27.71
N LEU A 289 -2.31 23.43 28.77
CA LEU A 289 -2.72 24.85 28.70
C LEU A 289 -1.56 25.75 28.29
N THR A 290 -0.37 25.54 28.86
CA THR A 290 0.77 26.41 28.61
C THR A 290 1.37 26.16 27.22
N SER A 291 1.52 24.89 26.83
CA SER A 291 2.07 24.54 25.51
C SER A 291 1.14 25.00 24.38
N HIS A 292 -0.17 24.78 24.49
CA HIS A 292 -1.11 25.06 23.39
C HIS A 292 -1.30 26.56 23.19
N VAL A 293 -1.43 27.32 24.28
CA VAL A 293 -1.46 28.79 24.19
C VAL A 293 -0.16 29.31 23.57
N ALA A 294 1.00 28.80 24.00
CA ALA A 294 2.28 29.21 23.42
C ALA A 294 2.37 28.88 21.92
N THR A 295 1.87 27.71 21.48
CA THR A 295 1.80 27.33 20.07
C THR A 295 0.94 28.31 19.27
N CYS A 296 -0.26 28.66 19.73
CA CYS A 296 -1.10 29.67 19.05
C CYS A 296 -0.39 31.03 18.91
N MET A 297 0.38 31.44 19.94
CA MET A 297 1.10 32.72 19.91
C MET A 297 2.31 32.72 18.97
N LYS A 298 2.87 31.55 18.62
CA LYS A 298 3.96 31.48 17.63
C LYS A 298 3.51 32.02 16.27
N PHE A 299 2.25 31.79 15.87
CA PHE A 299 1.73 32.23 14.57
C PHE A 299 1.75 33.76 14.40
N GLY A 300 1.58 34.51 15.50
CA GLY A 300 1.66 35.98 15.49
C GLY A 300 3.08 36.53 15.38
N ARG A 301 4.11 35.69 15.57
CA ARG A 301 5.53 36.10 15.51
C ARG A 301 6.16 35.86 14.14
N ILE A 302 5.43 35.26 13.20
CA ILE A 302 5.92 34.96 11.86
C ILE A 302 5.86 36.23 11.00
N SER A 303 7.01 36.77 10.61
CA SER A 303 7.09 38.02 9.85
C SER A 303 6.35 37.97 8.51
N ASN A 304 6.40 36.82 7.80
CA ASN A 304 5.84 36.65 6.46
C ASN A 304 4.54 35.80 6.44
N ALA A 305 3.81 35.70 7.55
CA ALA A 305 2.56 34.95 7.58
C ALA A 305 1.47 35.62 6.75
N ASN A 306 0.68 34.82 6.03
CA ASN A 306 -0.54 35.27 5.35
C ASN A 306 -1.62 35.65 6.38
N GLU A 307 -2.72 36.28 5.92
CA GLU A 307 -3.80 36.73 6.80
C GLU A 307 -4.46 35.58 7.57
N GLN A 308 -4.65 34.44 6.91
CA GLN A 308 -5.23 33.24 7.50
C GLN A 308 -4.38 32.72 8.67
N THR A 309 -3.07 32.58 8.49
CA THR A 309 -2.13 32.19 9.55
C THR A 309 -2.10 33.22 10.69
N ARG A 310 -2.14 34.52 10.38
CA ARG A 310 -2.18 35.57 11.43
C ARG A 310 -3.47 35.51 12.25
N SER A 311 -4.59 35.20 11.61
CA SER A 311 -5.92 35.13 12.26
C SER A 311 -5.95 34.17 13.45
N VAL A 312 -5.19 33.06 13.40
CA VAL A 312 -5.04 32.10 14.50
C VAL A 312 -4.59 32.79 15.78
N SER A 313 -3.52 33.59 15.70
CA SER A 313 -2.97 34.27 16.87
C SER A 313 -3.86 35.41 17.38
N VAL A 314 -4.59 36.08 16.48
CA VAL A 314 -5.51 37.17 16.83
C VAL A 314 -6.69 36.62 17.64
N LYS A 315 -7.39 35.62 17.10
CA LYS A 315 -8.55 35.01 17.78
C LYS A 315 -8.16 34.35 19.11
N ALA A 316 -7.02 33.65 19.13
CA ALA A 316 -6.50 33.08 20.37
C ALA A 316 -6.17 34.16 21.41
N LYS A 317 -5.62 35.31 20.99
CA LYS A 317 -5.34 36.43 21.89
C LYS A 317 -6.63 37.06 22.43
N GLU A 318 -7.64 37.28 21.59
CA GLU A 318 -8.94 37.83 22.00
C GLU A 318 -9.63 36.93 23.02
N ALA A 319 -9.68 35.62 22.76
CA ALA A 319 -10.19 34.63 23.71
C ALA A 319 -9.47 34.67 25.06
N LEU A 320 -8.14 34.82 25.07
CA LEU A 320 -7.36 34.94 26.31
C LEU A 320 -7.62 36.26 27.02
N MET A 321 -7.73 37.38 26.30
CA MET A 321 -8.08 38.68 26.89
C MET A 321 -9.46 38.63 27.55
N ARG A 322 -10.42 37.92 26.93
CA ARG A 322 -11.72 37.65 27.53
C ARG A 322 -11.60 36.84 28.82
N ILE A 323 -10.83 35.74 28.83
CA ILE A 323 -10.57 34.93 30.04
C ILE A 323 -9.89 35.76 31.14
N SER A 324 -8.97 36.66 30.75
CA SER A 324 -8.28 37.59 31.66
C SER A 324 -9.26 38.49 32.40
N GLY A 325 -10.28 38.99 31.70
CA GLY A 325 -11.30 39.87 32.27
C GLY A 325 -12.25 39.21 33.28
N GLU A 326 -12.26 37.87 33.39
CA GLU A 326 -13.21 37.16 34.26
C GLU A 326 -12.83 37.22 35.75
N SER A 327 -11.53 37.30 36.06
CA SER A 327 -11.08 37.35 37.45
C SER A 327 -9.64 37.85 37.55
N LYS A 328 -9.30 38.46 38.70
CA LYS A 328 -7.92 38.87 39.01
C LYS A 328 -6.92 37.71 38.96
N LEU A 329 -7.38 36.49 39.26
CA LEU A 329 -6.55 35.30 39.18
C LEU A 329 -6.22 34.93 37.73
N ASN A 330 -7.19 35.02 36.81
CA ASN A 330 -6.95 34.75 35.39
C ASN A 330 -6.05 35.80 34.75
N GLU A 331 -6.23 37.07 35.11
CA GLU A 331 -5.33 38.16 34.73
C GLU A 331 -3.87 37.84 35.10
N LEU A 332 -3.64 37.41 36.35
CA LEU A 332 -2.31 36.98 36.80
C LEU A 332 -1.77 35.76 36.06
N ARG A 333 -2.63 34.80 35.71
CA ARG A 333 -2.24 33.57 35.00
C ARG A 333 -1.84 33.82 33.55
N ILE A 334 -2.35 34.88 32.92
CA ILE A 334 -2.08 35.19 31.52
C ILE A 334 -0.75 35.94 31.33
N HIS A 335 -0.27 36.65 32.36
CA HIS A 335 1.01 37.39 32.29
C HIS A 335 2.21 36.57 31.79
N LYS A 336 2.25 35.25 32.07
CA LYS A 336 3.34 34.37 31.60
C LYS A 336 3.45 34.24 30.07
N PHE A 337 2.42 34.67 29.34
CA PHE A 337 2.39 34.65 27.88
C PHE A 337 2.74 36.01 27.23
N ASN A 338 3.06 37.04 28.04
CA ASN A 338 3.39 38.40 27.59
C ASN A 338 2.29 39.04 26.71
N LEU A 339 1.02 38.86 27.08
CA LEU A 339 -0.13 39.32 26.30
C LEU A 339 -0.65 40.71 26.65
#